data_AF-A0A943B573-F1
#
_entry.id   AF-A0A943B573-F1
#
_cell.length_a   1.000
_cell.length_b   1.000
_cell.length_c   1.000
_cell.angle_alpha   90.00
_cell.angle_beta   90.00
_cell.angle_gamma   90.00
#
_symmetry.space_group_name_H-M   'P 1'
#
loop_
_entity.id
_entity.type
_entity.pdbx_description
1 polymer ?
#
loop_
_entity_poly.entity_id
_entity_poly.type
_entity_poly.pdbx_seq_one_letter_code
_entity_poly.pdbx_strand_id
1 'polypeptide(L)'
;MSAYTSNGTSVTLEARRRTFSMGKFARADGLIPGGASVRSQPNLTITFTSADGLSQTFKVTDNMRFLEDENGRVRMDDSGALPQADSQGRAATAIVVNLSDGGNLRGGDGDDVLFNLGQNAVLDGGKGDDTLLSMGDGARLLGGDGNDTLKIVRDIIRKENTAHGINMKATEANLQKAALEGFEKGQSVFMDGGDGDDVLLSEVKLHDSTILGGDGDDTLTFGTLVGSSLDAGAGDDMIRTDKLSASILRGGDGNDSIAVHTAANGSVVDGGKGDDRLSVQHVRGSGLVRGGDGEDAINVGTLKEYSMVDGG
;
A
#
# COMPACT_ATOMS: atom_id res chain seq x y z
N MET A 1 -26.96 20.34 -24.14
CA MET A 1 -26.55 19.64 -22.89
C MET A 1 -26.21 18.22 -23.27
N SER A 2 -24.92 17.91 -23.42
CA SER A 2 -24.48 16.52 -23.56
C SER A 2 -23.94 16.11 -22.21
N ALA A 3 -24.62 15.17 -21.56
CA ALA A 3 -24.12 14.52 -20.35
C ALA A 3 -22.90 13.70 -20.74
N TYR A 4 -21.72 14.15 -20.34
CA TYR A 4 -20.49 13.36 -20.45
C TYR A 4 -20.46 12.40 -19.27
N THR A 5 -20.80 11.14 -19.54
CA THR A 5 -20.54 10.03 -18.61
C THR A 5 -19.09 9.59 -18.81
N SER A 6 -18.19 9.98 -17.91
CA SER A 6 -16.90 9.31 -17.80
C SER A 6 -17.11 7.88 -17.28
N ASN A 7 -16.54 6.91 -17.98
CA ASN A 7 -16.42 5.53 -17.52
C ASN A 7 -15.34 5.53 -16.42
N GLY A 8 -15.76 5.71 -15.16
CA GLY A 8 -14.85 5.85 -14.03
C GLY A 8 -14.21 4.52 -13.64
N THR A 9 -12.94 4.59 -13.23
CA THR A 9 -12.21 3.42 -12.74
C THR A 9 -12.77 2.92 -11.42
N SER A 10 -12.98 1.60 -11.31
CA SER A 10 -13.35 0.92 -10.07
C SER A 10 -12.15 0.17 -9.50
N VAL A 11 -11.75 0.50 -8.26
CA VAL A 11 -10.82 -0.35 -7.50
C VAL A 11 -11.66 -1.47 -6.90
N THR A 12 -11.41 -2.70 -7.34
CA THR A 12 -12.05 -3.91 -6.82
C THR A 12 -11.07 -4.58 -5.88
N LEU A 13 -11.45 -4.72 -4.61
CA LEU A 13 -10.65 -5.38 -3.59
C LEU A 13 -11.39 -6.65 -3.18
N GLU A 14 -10.65 -7.74 -2.99
CA GLU A 14 -11.19 -8.95 -2.38
C GLU A 14 -10.64 -9.03 -0.96
N ALA A 15 -11.51 -9.01 0.05
CA ALA A 15 -11.14 -9.31 1.43
C ALA A 15 -12.29 -10.07 2.09
N ARG A 16 -11.99 -11.13 2.84
CA ARG A 16 -12.96 -12.00 3.54
C ARG A 16 -14.24 -12.35 2.76
N ARG A 17 -14.12 -13.09 1.64
CA ARG A 17 -15.24 -13.45 0.75
C ARG A 17 -16.07 -12.26 0.23
N ARG A 18 -15.65 -11.01 0.45
CA ARG A 18 -16.31 -9.81 -0.02
C ARG A 18 -15.54 -9.18 -1.14
N THR A 19 -16.27 -8.48 -2.01
CA THR A 19 -15.70 -7.62 -3.03
C THR A 19 -16.05 -6.17 -2.72
N PHE A 20 -15.04 -5.33 -2.60
CA PHE A 20 -15.19 -3.89 -2.39
C PHE A 20 -14.96 -3.21 -3.72
N SER A 21 -15.93 -2.44 -4.21
CA SER A 21 -15.73 -1.65 -5.42
C SER A 21 -15.87 -0.16 -5.12
N MET A 22 -14.85 0.62 -5.46
CA MET A 22 -14.91 2.08 -5.39
C MET A 22 -15.55 2.65 -6.66
N GLY A 23 -16.49 3.58 -6.53
CA GLY A 23 -17.14 4.28 -7.64
C GLY A 23 -16.57 5.68 -7.92
N LYS A 24 -17.08 6.29 -9.00
CA LYS A 24 -16.64 7.55 -9.65
C LYS A 24 -16.18 8.66 -8.69
N PHE A 25 -14.98 9.20 -8.92
CA PHE A 25 -14.52 10.44 -8.29
C PHE A 25 -14.69 11.61 -9.26
N ALA A 26 -15.31 12.71 -8.83
CA ALA A 26 -15.32 13.98 -9.55
C ALA A 26 -15.21 15.14 -8.56
N ARG A 27 -14.17 15.98 -8.70
CA ARG A 27 -14.15 17.32 -8.10
C ARG A 27 -14.81 18.26 -9.11
N ALA A 28 -15.93 18.90 -8.75
CA ALA A 28 -16.54 19.94 -9.55
C ALA A 28 -16.09 21.31 -9.02
N ASP A 29 -14.92 21.78 -9.43
CA ASP A 29 -14.49 23.17 -9.17
C ASP A 29 -14.99 24.11 -10.27
N GLY A 30 -16.30 24.35 -10.25
CA GLY A 30 -16.89 25.49 -10.96
C GLY A 30 -16.94 26.72 -10.04
N LEU A 31 -15.96 27.62 -10.14
CA LEU A 31 -16.16 29.00 -9.66
C LEU A 31 -17.32 29.61 -10.48
N ILE A 32 -18.48 29.81 -9.85
CA ILE A 32 -19.51 30.69 -10.41
C ILE A 32 -19.00 32.13 -10.22
N PRO A 33 -18.75 32.91 -11.28
CA PRO A 33 -18.39 34.31 -11.12
C PRO A 33 -19.56 35.05 -10.45
N GLY A 34 -19.40 35.45 -9.18
CA GLY A 34 -20.35 36.27 -8.44
C GLY A 34 -21.37 35.53 -7.54
N GLY A 35 -21.19 34.25 -7.23
CA GLY A 35 -22.09 33.48 -6.35
C GLY A 35 -21.35 32.70 -5.25
N ALA A 36 -22.04 32.42 -4.15
CA ALA A 36 -21.51 31.80 -2.92
C ALA A 36 -20.56 30.61 -3.15
N SER A 37 -19.56 30.49 -2.28
CA SER A 37 -18.60 29.38 -2.26
C SER A 37 -19.33 28.05 -2.11
N VAL A 38 -19.49 27.30 -3.21
CA VAL A 38 -19.98 25.92 -3.16
C VAL A 38 -18.75 25.04 -2.91
N ARG A 39 -18.55 24.61 -1.66
CA ARG A 39 -17.67 23.46 -1.34
C ARG A 39 -18.26 22.23 -2.04
N SER A 40 -17.81 21.94 -3.27
CA SER A 40 -18.14 20.71 -3.98
C SER A 40 -17.54 19.52 -3.20
N GLN A 41 -18.38 18.79 -2.46
CA GLN A 41 -18.00 17.55 -1.78
C GLN A 41 -17.61 16.47 -2.81
N PRO A 42 -16.57 15.66 -2.57
CA PRO A 42 -16.24 14.54 -3.44
C PRO A 42 -17.44 13.58 -3.54
N ASN A 43 -17.74 13.10 -4.76
CA ASN A 43 -18.77 12.09 -4.99
C ASN A 43 -18.19 10.66 -4.93
N LEU A 44 -17.28 10.39 -4.01
CA LEU A 44 -16.73 9.05 -3.85
C LEU A 44 -17.82 8.12 -3.30
N THR A 45 -17.96 6.93 -3.87
CA THR A 45 -18.87 5.90 -3.33
C THR A 45 -18.11 4.61 -3.08
N ILE A 46 -18.43 3.92 -1.99
CA ILE A 46 -17.91 2.59 -1.69
C ILE A 46 -19.07 1.61 -1.75
N THR A 47 -18.88 0.53 -2.48
CA THR A 47 -19.83 -0.58 -2.54
C THR A 47 -19.23 -1.80 -1.85
N PHE A 48 -19.91 -2.29 -0.82
CA PHE A 48 -19.60 -3.53 -0.12
C PHE A 48 -20.44 -4.65 -0.71
N THR A 49 -19.82 -5.67 -1.30
CA THR A 49 -20.52 -6.86 -1.79
C THR A 49 -20.16 -8.06 -0.93
N SER A 50 -21.13 -8.66 -0.24
CA SER A 50 -20.92 -9.90 0.53
C SER A 50 -20.71 -11.11 -0.39
N ALA A 51 -20.21 -12.20 0.20
CA ALA A 51 -19.99 -13.50 -0.45
C ALA A 51 -21.23 -14.08 -1.14
N ASP A 52 -22.42 -13.79 -0.61
CA ASP A 52 -23.71 -14.20 -1.16
C ASP A 52 -24.26 -13.20 -2.20
N GLY A 53 -23.50 -12.15 -2.53
CA GLY A 53 -23.79 -11.19 -3.59
C GLY A 53 -24.62 -9.98 -3.17
N LEU A 54 -24.88 -9.76 -1.87
CA LEU A 54 -25.58 -8.57 -1.40
C LEU A 54 -24.65 -7.35 -1.45
N SER A 55 -24.99 -6.36 -2.28
CA SER A 55 -24.24 -5.10 -2.39
C SER A 55 -24.89 -3.96 -1.60
N GLN A 56 -24.10 -3.22 -0.83
CA GLN A 56 -24.49 -1.98 -0.15
C GLN A 56 -23.57 -0.84 -0.59
N THR A 57 -24.13 0.26 -1.10
CA THR A 57 -23.36 1.41 -1.61
C THR A 57 -23.54 2.64 -0.72
N PHE A 58 -22.42 3.27 -0.37
CA PHE A 58 -22.35 4.41 0.53
C PHE A 58 -21.63 5.58 -0.12
N LYS A 59 -22.12 6.80 0.09
CA LYS A 59 -21.43 8.02 -0.35
C LYS A 59 -20.40 8.42 0.71
N VAL A 60 -19.16 8.61 0.28
CA VAL A 60 -18.05 9.09 1.10
C VAL A 60 -17.91 10.59 0.93
N THR A 61 -18.27 11.35 1.96
CA THR A 61 -18.23 12.82 1.95
C THR A 61 -17.14 13.43 2.83
N ASP A 62 -16.59 12.64 3.75
CA ASP A 62 -15.51 12.98 4.68
C ASP A 62 -14.78 11.67 5.06
N ASN A 63 -13.93 11.70 6.08
CA ASN A 63 -13.46 10.49 6.75
C ASN A 63 -14.67 9.71 7.31
N MET A 64 -14.74 8.42 7.07
CA MET A 64 -15.89 7.60 7.50
C MET A 64 -15.43 6.27 8.08
N ARG A 65 -16.19 5.77 9.05
CA ARG A 65 -16.09 4.39 9.54
C ARG A 65 -17.37 3.65 9.23
N PHE A 66 -17.22 2.37 8.92
CA PHE A 66 -18.33 1.43 8.86
C PHE A 66 -18.09 0.27 9.80
N LEU A 67 -19.19 -0.26 10.33
CA LEU A 67 -19.22 -1.45 11.17
C LEU A 67 -20.01 -2.54 10.45
N GLU A 68 -19.51 -3.76 10.49
CA GLU A 68 -20.23 -4.95 10.03
C GLU A 68 -20.90 -5.64 11.23
N ASP A 69 -22.19 -5.96 11.10
CA ASP A 69 -22.88 -6.79 12.09
C ASP A 69 -22.68 -8.29 11.82
N GLU A 70 -23.06 -9.14 12.77
CA GLU A 70 -22.94 -10.62 12.69
C GLU A 70 -23.63 -11.24 11.46
N ASN A 71 -24.54 -10.50 10.80
CA ASN A 71 -25.26 -10.94 9.60
C ASN A 71 -24.67 -10.34 8.31
N GLY A 72 -23.52 -9.67 8.41
CA GLY A 72 -22.83 -9.09 7.28
C GLY A 72 -23.44 -7.80 6.73
N ARG A 73 -24.30 -7.12 7.50
CA ARG A 73 -24.78 -5.78 7.12
C ARG A 73 -23.78 -4.72 7.56
N VAL A 74 -23.55 -3.76 6.67
CA VAL A 74 -22.59 -2.68 6.88
C VAL A 74 -23.37 -1.43 7.27
N ARG A 75 -22.96 -0.73 8.32
CA ARG A 75 -23.59 0.53 8.76
C ARG A 75 -22.53 1.60 8.96
N MET A 76 -22.85 2.83 8.56
CA MET A 76 -21.99 3.99 8.86
C MET A 76 -22.00 4.27 10.37
N ASP A 77 -20.82 4.48 10.94
CA ASP A 77 -20.62 5.04 12.29
C ASP A 77 -20.42 6.55 12.14
N ASP A 78 -21.40 7.34 12.60
CA ASP A 78 -21.44 8.81 12.49
C ASP A 78 -20.98 9.54 13.75
N SER A 79 -20.30 8.83 14.66
CA SER A 79 -19.93 9.33 16.00
C SER A 79 -18.91 10.48 16.02
N GLY A 80 -18.43 10.94 14.86
CA GLY A 80 -17.79 12.25 14.68
C GLY A 80 -16.35 12.38 15.19
N ALA A 81 -15.81 11.36 15.83
CA ALA A 81 -14.38 11.19 16.08
C ALA A 81 -13.86 10.09 15.14
N LEU A 82 -12.62 10.21 14.62
CA LEU A 82 -11.89 9.03 14.16
C LEU A 82 -11.85 8.08 15.37
N PRO A 83 -12.55 6.93 15.36
CA PRO A 83 -12.81 6.24 16.62
C PRO A 83 -11.52 5.64 17.14
N GLN A 84 -11.13 6.04 18.35
CA GLN A 84 -10.35 5.14 19.19
C GLN A 84 -11.25 3.94 19.50
N ALA A 85 -10.71 2.72 19.42
CA ALA A 85 -11.40 1.50 19.79
C ALA A 85 -12.21 1.74 21.07
N ASP A 86 -13.48 1.29 21.07
CA ASP A 86 -14.23 1.33 22.32
C ASP A 86 -13.44 0.52 23.35
N SER A 87 -13.38 1.02 24.59
CA SER A 87 -12.69 0.37 25.72
C SER A 87 -13.36 -0.95 26.15
N GLN A 88 -14.16 -1.55 25.27
CA GLN A 88 -15.02 -2.69 25.51
C GLN A 88 -14.66 -3.89 24.62
N GLY A 89 -13.63 -3.80 23.76
CA GLY A 89 -13.06 -4.96 23.06
C GLY A 89 -14.12 -5.72 22.25
N ARG A 90 -14.98 -4.99 21.53
CA ARG A 90 -15.91 -5.67 20.62
C ARG A 90 -15.14 -6.06 19.35
N ALA A 91 -15.17 -7.36 19.06
CA ALA A 91 -14.69 -8.04 17.85
C ALA A 91 -15.42 -7.58 16.57
N ALA A 92 -15.47 -6.27 16.34
CA ALA A 92 -16.26 -5.68 15.27
C ALA A 92 -15.31 -5.15 14.20
N THR A 93 -15.15 -5.95 13.14
CA THR A 93 -14.53 -5.56 11.88
C THR A 93 -14.92 -4.13 11.51
N ALA A 94 -13.92 -3.26 11.50
CA ALA A 94 -13.96 -1.86 11.18
C ALA A 94 -13.54 -1.67 9.72
N ILE A 95 -14.31 -0.89 8.99
CA ILE A 95 -13.93 -0.43 7.66
C ILE A 95 -13.74 1.08 7.75
N VAL A 96 -12.50 1.55 7.64
CA VAL A 96 -12.16 2.96 7.88
C VAL A 96 -11.66 3.59 6.58
N VAL A 97 -12.18 4.77 6.24
CA VAL A 97 -11.83 5.52 5.03
C VAL A 97 -11.33 6.89 5.43
N ASN A 98 -10.07 7.19 5.11
CA ASN A 98 -9.48 8.50 5.34
C ASN A 98 -9.23 9.24 4.03
N LEU A 99 -9.75 10.47 3.95
CA LEU A 99 -9.54 11.41 2.86
C LEU A 99 -8.57 12.54 3.21
N SER A 100 -8.18 12.65 4.49
CA SER A 100 -7.41 13.77 5.03
C SER A 100 -5.92 13.46 5.14
N ASP A 101 -5.06 14.43 4.84
CA ASP A 101 -3.63 14.29 5.12
C ASP A 101 -3.38 14.21 6.63
N GLY A 102 -2.43 13.37 7.07
CA GLY A 102 -2.08 13.16 8.48
C GLY A 102 -3.11 12.36 9.28
N GLY A 103 -4.02 11.63 8.61
CA GLY A 103 -5.04 10.84 9.30
C GLY A 103 -4.45 9.65 10.06
N ASN A 104 -4.95 9.39 11.27
CA ASN A 104 -4.63 8.18 12.04
C ASN A 104 -5.84 7.25 12.01
N LEU A 105 -5.72 6.13 11.31
CA LEU A 105 -6.71 5.06 11.23
C LEU A 105 -6.25 3.93 12.15
N ARG A 106 -7.18 3.42 12.96
CA ARG A 106 -6.94 2.27 13.84
C ARG A 106 -8.06 1.26 13.65
N GLY A 107 -7.71 0.00 13.45
CA GLY A 107 -8.64 -1.12 13.35
C GLY A 107 -9.13 -1.53 14.74
N GLY A 108 -8.25 -2.08 15.56
CA GLY A 108 -8.54 -2.52 16.92
C GLY A 108 -8.37 -4.02 17.08
N ASP A 109 -9.37 -4.69 17.67
CA ASP A 109 -9.40 -6.15 17.72
C ASP A 109 -10.32 -6.69 16.62
N GLY A 110 -9.94 -7.80 16.01
CA GLY A 110 -10.67 -8.45 14.93
C GLY A 110 -10.25 -7.92 13.57
N ASP A 111 -10.44 -8.72 12.53
CA ASP A 111 -9.83 -8.42 11.25
C ASP A 111 -10.59 -7.32 10.47
N ASP A 112 -9.88 -6.25 10.12
CA ASP A 112 -10.32 -4.92 9.74
C ASP A 112 -9.88 -4.52 8.33
N VAL A 113 -10.50 -3.47 7.77
CA VAL A 113 -10.14 -2.92 6.45
C VAL A 113 -9.92 -1.41 6.54
N LEU A 114 -8.67 -0.97 6.43
CA LEU A 114 -8.27 0.43 6.53
C LEU A 114 -7.89 0.96 5.14
N PHE A 115 -8.50 2.06 4.74
CA PHE A 115 -8.30 2.66 3.43
C PHE A 115 -7.93 4.14 3.52
N ASN A 116 -6.80 4.49 2.93
CA ASN A 116 -6.24 5.83 3.01
C ASN A 116 -5.97 6.45 1.63
N LEU A 117 -6.50 7.67 1.45
CA LEU A 117 -6.25 8.55 0.31
C LEU A 117 -5.37 9.76 0.66
N GLY A 118 -5.18 10.05 1.94
CA GLY A 118 -4.43 11.21 2.43
C GLY A 118 -2.92 10.95 2.55
N GLN A 119 -2.10 11.98 2.42
CA GLN A 119 -0.64 11.89 2.64
C GLN A 119 -0.31 11.77 4.13
N ASN A 120 0.84 11.20 4.48
CA ASN A 120 1.37 11.12 5.84
C ASN A 120 0.40 10.48 6.86
N ALA A 121 -0.49 9.61 6.40
CA ALA A 121 -1.42 8.91 7.27
C ALA A 121 -0.73 7.76 8.01
N VAL A 122 -1.24 7.43 9.18
CA VAL A 122 -0.91 6.19 9.90
C VAL A 122 -2.11 5.27 9.84
N LEU A 123 -1.91 4.05 9.38
CA LEU A 123 -2.86 2.96 9.40
C LEU A 123 -2.29 1.90 10.34
N ASP A 124 -3.09 1.47 11.29
CA ASP A 124 -2.73 0.54 12.36
C ASP A 124 -3.86 -0.49 12.44
N GLY A 125 -3.60 -1.71 12.00
CA GLY A 125 -4.57 -2.80 11.96
C GLY A 125 -4.98 -3.18 13.38
N GLY A 126 -4.02 -3.66 14.16
CA GLY A 126 -4.22 -3.99 15.56
C GLY A 126 -4.10 -5.50 15.76
N LYS A 127 -5.20 -6.19 16.08
CA LYS A 127 -5.21 -7.66 16.16
C LYS A 127 -6.18 -8.24 15.14
N GLY A 128 -5.82 -9.39 14.58
CA GLY A 128 -6.58 -10.09 13.56
C GLY A 128 -6.02 -9.81 12.16
N ASP A 129 -6.38 -10.65 11.20
CA ASP A 129 -5.94 -10.60 9.80
C ASP A 129 -6.45 -9.37 8.98
N ASP A 130 -5.81 -8.22 9.14
CA ASP A 130 -6.22 -6.92 8.65
C ASP A 130 -5.86 -6.66 7.18
N THR A 131 -6.55 -5.71 6.55
CA THR A 131 -6.23 -5.23 5.20
C THR A 131 -6.04 -3.72 5.19
N LEU A 132 -4.81 -3.28 4.99
CA LEU A 132 -4.40 -1.87 4.99
C LEU A 132 -4.03 -1.43 3.58
N LEU A 133 -4.73 -0.40 3.08
CA LEU A 133 -4.59 0.10 1.72
C LEU A 133 -4.28 1.59 1.75
N SER A 134 -3.17 1.99 1.15
CA SER A 134 -2.82 3.41 1.04
C SER A 134 -2.50 3.81 -0.40
N MET A 135 -2.99 4.99 -0.78
CA MET A 135 -2.55 5.73 -1.97
C MET A 135 -1.74 6.98 -1.62
N GLY A 136 -1.59 7.29 -0.33
CA GLY A 136 -0.91 8.47 0.16
C GLY A 136 0.60 8.31 0.23
N ASP A 137 1.34 9.32 -0.23
CA ASP A 137 2.77 9.45 0.04
C ASP A 137 3.02 9.74 1.52
N GLY A 138 4.12 9.23 2.09
CA GLY A 138 4.46 9.35 3.51
C GLY A 138 3.65 8.44 4.43
N ALA A 139 2.84 7.52 3.89
CA ALA A 139 1.99 6.67 4.70
C ALA A 139 2.80 5.67 5.55
N ARG A 140 2.31 5.41 6.75
CA ARG A 140 2.78 4.37 7.66
C ARG A 140 1.68 3.33 7.80
N LEU A 141 1.96 2.08 7.43
CA LEU A 141 1.03 0.95 7.55
C LEU A 141 1.66 -0.01 8.55
N LEU A 142 0.89 -0.37 9.57
CA LEU A 142 1.25 -1.30 10.64
C LEU A 142 0.16 -2.37 10.65
N GLY A 143 0.49 -3.63 10.35
CA GLY A 143 -0.47 -4.73 10.42
C GLY A 143 -0.84 -5.00 11.89
N GLY A 144 0.10 -5.51 12.66
CA GLY A 144 -0.08 -5.78 14.08
C GLY A 144 0.00 -7.28 14.36
N ASP A 145 -0.92 -7.80 15.17
CA ASP A 145 -1.02 -9.24 15.40
C ASP A 145 -1.96 -9.86 14.34
N GLY A 146 -1.59 -10.96 13.69
CA GLY A 146 -2.44 -11.65 12.71
C GLY A 146 -1.86 -11.64 11.30
N ASN A 147 -2.49 -12.35 10.37
CA ASN A 147 -1.99 -12.44 9.00
C ASN A 147 -2.54 -11.28 8.15
N ASP A 148 -1.75 -10.24 8.00
CA ASP A 148 -2.16 -8.95 7.45
C ASP A 148 -1.87 -8.79 5.97
N THR A 149 -2.60 -7.89 5.31
CA THR A 149 -2.35 -7.47 3.93
C THR A 149 -2.13 -5.97 3.86
N LEU A 150 -0.89 -5.56 3.61
CA LEU A 150 -0.48 -4.17 3.50
C LEU A 150 -0.17 -3.83 2.04
N LYS A 151 -0.91 -2.87 1.49
CA LYS A 151 -0.84 -2.56 0.07
C LYS A 151 -0.75 -1.07 -0.23
N ILE A 152 0.30 -0.70 -0.95
CA ILE A 152 0.41 0.60 -1.61
C ILE A 152 -0.17 0.49 -3.02
N VAL A 153 -1.29 1.17 -3.24
CA VAL A 153 -2.02 1.17 -4.50
C VAL A 153 -1.63 2.39 -5.31
N ARG A 154 -1.58 2.25 -6.63
CA ARG A 154 -1.46 3.41 -7.53
C ARG A 154 -2.60 4.38 -7.27
N ASP A 155 -2.30 5.67 -7.17
CA ASP A 155 -3.32 6.71 -7.17
C ASP A 155 -3.99 6.80 -8.55
N ILE A 156 -5.00 5.97 -8.74
CA ILE A 156 -5.84 5.96 -9.94
C ILE A 156 -6.71 7.23 -9.98
N ILE A 157 -7.03 7.80 -8.82
CA ILE A 157 -7.94 8.95 -8.67
C ILE A 157 -7.29 10.24 -9.19
N ARG A 158 -5.99 10.46 -8.97
CA ARG A 158 -5.27 11.62 -9.52
C ARG A 158 -5.04 11.51 -11.02
N LYS A 159 -4.87 10.30 -11.57
CA LYS A 159 -4.61 10.08 -13.00
C LYS A 159 -5.81 10.42 -13.88
N GLU A 160 -7.04 10.10 -13.45
CA GLU A 160 -8.25 10.50 -14.21
C GLU A 160 -8.53 12.00 -14.14
N ASN A 161 -8.28 12.65 -13.00
CA ASN A 161 -8.35 14.12 -12.89
C ASN A 161 -7.29 14.82 -13.76
N THR A 162 -6.20 14.13 -14.12
CA THR A 162 -5.19 14.65 -15.06
C THR A 162 -5.56 14.41 -16.52
N ALA A 163 -6.27 13.31 -16.83
CA ALA A 163 -6.62 12.93 -18.19
C ALA A 163 -7.96 13.52 -18.68
N HIS A 164 -8.86 13.90 -17.78
CA HIS A 164 -10.17 14.47 -18.12
C HIS A 164 -10.32 15.90 -17.59
N GLY A 165 -9.51 16.80 -18.14
CA GLY A 165 -9.79 18.25 -18.25
C GLY A 165 -10.49 18.89 -17.06
N ILE A 166 -9.81 19.00 -15.91
CA ILE A 166 -10.21 19.96 -14.87
C ILE A 166 -9.60 21.31 -15.25
N ASN A 167 -10.48 22.29 -15.40
CA ASN A 167 -10.19 23.68 -15.75
C ASN A 167 -9.57 24.41 -14.52
N MET A 168 -8.38 23.98 -14.08
CA MET A 168 -7.67 24.57 -12.94
C MET A 168 -6.74 25.69 -13.43
N LYS A 169 -7.18 26.93 -13.26
CA LYS A 169 -6.46 28.16 -13.64
C LYS A 169 -5.30 28.51 -12.69
N ALA A 170 -4.32 27.63 -12.56
CA ALA A 170 -2.97 27.95 -12.09
C ALA A 170 -1.97 27.21 -13.00
N THR A 171 -1.23 27.98 -13.80
CA THR A 171 -0.37 27.55 -14.94
C THR A 171 -0.27 26.03 -15.12
N GLU A 172 -1.22 25.50 -15.89
CA GLU A 172 -1.58 24.09 -16.08
C GLU A 172 -0.39 23.12 -16.22
N ALA A 173 0.75 23.57 -16.73
CA ALA A 173 1.93 22.73 -16.84
C ALA A 173 2.60 22.38 -15.50
N ASN A 174 2.59 23.26 -14.49
CA ASN A 174 3.46 23.12 -13.31
C ASN A 174 2.86 22.24 -12.20
N LEU A 175 1.55 22.25 -11.99
CA LEU A 175 0.88 21.39 -11.00
C LEU A 175 0.64 19.97 -11.54
N GLN A 176 0.40 19.87 -12.85
CA GLN A 176 0.31 18.60 -13.57
C GLN A 176 1.68 17.91 -13.59
N LYS A 177 2.73 18.67 -13.89
CA LYS A 177 4.13 18.25 -13.75
C LYS A 177 4.47 17.91 -12.30
N ALA A 178 4.12 18.70 -11.29
CA ALA A 178 4.44 18.38 -9.89
C ALA A 178 3.72 17.12 -9.36
N ALA A 179 2.46 16.89 -9.74
CA ALA A 179 1.72 15.68 -9.35
C ALA A 179 2.26 14.44 -10.07
N LEU A 180 2.49 14.51 -11.39
CA LEU A 180 3.13 13.43 -12.16
C LEU A 180 4.59 13.22 -11.75
N GLU A 181 5.35 14.27 -11.45
CA GLU A 181 6.73 14.21 -10.94
C GLU A 181 6.80 13.63 -9.54
N GLY A 182 5.79 13.84 -8.69
CA GLY A 182 5.67 13.15 -7.41
C GLY A 182 5.57 11.63 -7.59
N PHE A 183 4.74 11.18 -8.53
CA PHE A 183 4.60 9.75 -8.84
C PHE A 183 5.81 9.14 -9.56
N GLU A 184 6.47 9.89 -10.45
CA GLU A 184 7.74 9.48 -11.08
C GLU A 184 8.91 9.47 -10.07
N LYS A 185 8.86 10.31 -9.03
CA LYS A 185 9.79 10.27 -7.90
C LYS A 185 9.63 8.99 -7.07
N GLY A 186 8.41 8.48 -6.95
CA GLY A 186 8.04 7.31 -6.14
C GLY A 186 7.31 7.76 -4.87
N GLN A 187 6.89 6.83 -4.02
CA GLN A 187 6.33 7.12 -2.68
C GLN A 187 7.31 6.73 -1.58
N SER A 188 7.36 7.53 -0.52
CA SER A 188 8.07 7.17 0.72
C SER A 188 7.05 6.60 1.68
N VAL A 189 7.28 5.36 2.11
CA VAL A 189 6.35 4.65 2.97
C VAL A 189 7.10 3.91 4.06
N PHE A 190 6.39 3.68 5.16
CA PHE A 190 6.76 2.71 6.18
C PHE A 190 5.71 1.59 6.14
N MET A 191 6.13 0.34 5.96
CA MET A 191 5.28 -0.84 6.07
C MET A 191 5.93 -1.79 7.06
N ASP A 192 5.11 -2.34 7.94
CA ASP A 192 5.50 -3.27 9.00
C ASP A 192 4.33 -4.25 9.14
N GLY A 193 4.56 -5.52 8.78
CA GLY A 193 3.55 -6.57 8.86
C GLY A 193 3.20 -6.84 10.31
N GLY A 194 4.18 -7.31 11.09
CA GLY A 194 4.02 -7.51 12.53
C GLY A 194 4.19 -8.99 12.89
N ASP A 195 3.25 -9.53 13.66
CA ASP A 195 3.24 -10.96 13.99
C ASP A 195 2.26 -11.69 13.04
N GLY A 196 2.67 -12.70 12.30
CA GLY A 196 1.81 -13.48 11.42
C GLY A 196 2.39 -13.62 10.01
N ASP A 197 1.76 -14.46 9.18
CA ASP A 197 2.20 -14.62 7.79
C ASP A 197 1.59 -13.51 6.93
N ASP A 198 2.37 -12.47 6.64
CA ASP A 198 1.89 -11.23 6.07
C ASP A 198 2.08 -11.10 4.55
N VAL A 199 1.27 -10.24 3.94
CA VAL A 199 1.37 -9.90 2.51
C VAL A 199 1.61 -8.41 2.34
N LEU A 200 2.86 -8.05 2.02
CA LEU A 200 3.27 -6.67 1.79
C LEU A 200 3.52 -6.43 0.30
N LEU A 201 2.82 -5.47 -0.30
CA LEU A 201 3.01 -5.16 -1.72
C LEU A 201 2.86 -3.70 -2.12
N SER A 202 3.56 -3.33 -3.18
CA SER A 202 3.42 -2.01 -3.81
C SER A 202 3.28 -2.09 -5.31
N GLU A 203 2.26 -1.41 -5.84
CA GLU A 203 2.06 -1.24 -7.28
C GLU A 203 2.86 -0.05 -7.86
N VAL A 204 3.52 0.72 -7.01
CA VAL A 204 4.29 1.92 -7.38
C VAL A 204 5.78 1.73 -7.11
N LYS A 205 6.58 2.64 -7.65
CA LYS A 205 7.97 2.79 -7.24
C LYS A 205 8.01 3.39 -5.83
N LEU A 206 8.86 2.84 -4.97
CA LEU A 206 9.12 3.37 -3.63
C LEU A 206 10.50 4.04 -3.57
N HIS A 207 10.60 5.08 -2.76
CA HIS A 207 11.84 5.79 -2.46
C HIS A 207 11.98 5.99 -0.96
N ASP A 208 13.20 5.91 -0.44
CA ASP A 208 13.51 6.20 0.97
C ASP A 208 12.48 5.55 1.92
N SER A 209 12.12 4.29 1.63
CA SER A 209 11.08 3.54 2.33
C SER A 209 11.68 2.49 3.24
N THR A 210 10.97 2.17 4.32
CA THR A 210 11.31 1.07 5.22
C THR A 210 10.18 0.06 5.16
N ILE A 211 10.55 -1.19 4.94
CA ILE A 211 9.64 -2.32 4.75
C ILE A 211 10.15 -3.41 5.68
N LEU A 212 9.29 -3.82 6.60
CA LEU A 212 9.52 -4.89 7.57
C LEU A 212 8.42 -5.93 7.35
N GLY A 213 8.78 -7.19 7.11
CA GLY A 213 7.80 -8.29 7.10
C GLY A 213 7.33 -8.52 8.53
N GLY A 214 8.19 -9.07 9.37
CA GLY A 214 7.93 -9.24 10.79
C GLY A 214 8.31 -10.63 11.28
N ASP A 215 7.49 -11.20 12.16
CA ASP A 215 7.54 -12.61 12.53
C ASP A 215 6.51 -13.37 11.69
N GLY A 216 6.87 -14.48 11.04
CA GLY A 216 5.96 -15.28 10.20
C GLY A 216 6.52 -15.52 8.80
N ASP A 217 5.90 -16.43 8.03
CA ASP A 217 6.33 -16.73 6.67
C ASP A 217 5.73 -15.70 5.69
N ASP A 218 6.45 -14.60 5.42
CA ASP A 218 5.90 -13.44 4.73
C ASP A 218 6.01 -13.48 3.20
N THR A 219 5.11 -12.77 2.52
CA THR A 219 5.15 -12.56 1.07
C THR A 219 5.30 -11.09 0.71
N LEU A 220 6.50 -10.71 0.27
CA LEU A 220 6.89 -9.33 -0.03
C LEU A 220 7.05 -9.11 -1.55
N THR A 221 6.20 -8.28 -2.17
CA THR A 221 6.25 -8.00 -3.61
C THR A 221 6.32 -6.51 -3.94
N PHE A 222 7.44 -6.09 -4.51
CA PHE A 222 7.70 -4.69 -4.87
C PHE A 222 8.15 -4.52 -6.32
N GLY A 223 7.80 -3.39 -6.92
CA GLY A 223 8.35 -3.00 -8.22
C GLY A 223 9.79 -2.51 -8.09
N THR A 224 9.96 -1.20 -8.11
CA THR A 224 11.27 -0.55 -7.94
C THR A 224 11.40 0.05 -6.54
N LEU A 225 12.49 -0.29 -5.86
CA LEU A 225 12.92 0.32 -4.60
C LEU A 225 14.17 1.18 -4.86
N VAL A 226 14.17 2.40 -4.34
CA VAL A 226 15.31 3.34 -4.45
C VAL A 226 15.64 3.88 -3.06
N GLY A 227 16.91 3.82 -2.62
CA GLY A 227 17.27 4.32 -1.29
C GLY A 227 16.52 3.64 -0.13
N SER A 228 15.92 2.46 -0.36
CA SER A 228 14.99 1.84 0.59
C SER A 228 15.64 0.68 1.34
N SER A 229 15.07 0.32 2.48
CA SER A 229 15.42 -0.86 3.26
C SER A 229 14.23 -1.82 3.27
N LEU A 230 14.50 -3.09 3.00
CA LEU A 230 13.57 -4.20 3.14
C LEU A 230 14.24 -5.27 3.99
N ASP A 231 13.57 -5.68 5.06
CA ASP A 231 13.96 -6.78 5.95
C ASP A 231 12.70 -7.65 6.09
N ALA A 232 12.73 -8.92 5.70
CA ALA A 232 11.52 -9.75 5.77
C ALA A 232 11.31 -10.28 7.19
N GLY A 233 12.38 -10.58 7.93
CA GLY A 233 12.30 -10.74 9.38
C GLY A 233 12.55 -12.17 9.81
N ALA A 234 11.63 -12.79 10.55
CA ALA A 234 11.78 -14.17 10.99
C ALA A 234 10.72 -15.04 10.33
N GLY A 235 11.10 -16.17 9.72
CA GLY A 235 10.19 -17.03 8.96
C GLY A 235 10.81 -17.42 7.62
N ASP A 236 10.21 -18.37 6.92
CA ASP A 236 10.65 -18.76 5.58
C ASP A 236 10.00 -17.81 4.54
N ASP A 237 10.67 -16.70 4.22
CA ASP A 237 10.04 -15.58 3.49
C ASP A 237 10.11 -15.71 1.96
N MET A 238 9.12 -15.12 1.27
CA MET A 238 9.11 -14.98 -0.19
C MET A 238 9.21 -13.52 -0.62
N ILE A 239 10.35 -13.14 -1.19
CA ILE A 239 10.63 -11.76 -1.60
C ILE A 239 10.79 -11.65 -3.11
N ARG A 240 10.01 -10.77 -3.75
CA ARG A 240 10.12 -10.44 -5.17
C ARG A 240 10.26 -8.94 -5.42
N THR A 241 11.35 -8.53 -6.06
CA THR A 241 11.54 -7.15 -6.51
C THR A 241 11.93 -7.04 -7.98
N ASP A 242 11.42 -6.03 -8.69
CA ASP A 242 11.84 -5.79 -10.07
C ASP A 242 13.21 -5.07 -10.10
N LYS A 243 13.41 -4.08 -9.24
CA LYS A 243 14.68 -3.32 -9.20
C LYS A 243 14.99 -2.77 -7.82
N LEU A 244 16.22 -2.97 -7.38
CA LEU A 244 16.86 -2.28 -6.27
C LEU A 244 17.87 -1.25 -6.80
N SER A 245 17.87 -0.05 -6.23
CA SER A 245 18.86 1.00 -6.54
C SER A 245 19.30 1.69 -5.27
N ALA A 246 20.56 1.54 -4.88
CA ALA A 246 21.07 2.00 -3.59
C ALA A 246 20.15 1.56 -2.43
N SER A 247 19.64 0.31 -2.49
CA SER A 247 18.69 -0.24 -1.52
C SER A 247 19.28 -1.50 -0.87
N ILE A 248 18.80 -1.83 0.32
CA ILE A 248 19.19 -3.03 1.05
C ILE A 248 17.96 -3.93 1.12
N LEU A 249 18.14 -5.20 0.80
CA LEU A 249 17.15 -6.27 0.94
C LEU A 249 17.80 -7.37 1.77
N ARG A 250 17.15 -7.78 2.85
CA ARG A 250 17.49 -8.94 3.67
C ARG A 250 16.30 -9.90 3.70
N GLY A 251 16.57 -11.20 3.62
CA GLY A 251 15.61 -12.24 3.98
C GLY A 251 15.36 -12.18 5.47
N GLY A 252 16.32 -12.65 6.26
CA GLY A 252 16.29 -12.51 7.71
C GLY A 252 16.69 -13.81 8.38
N ASP A 253 15.86 -14.32 9.29
CA ASP A 253 16.03 -15.63 9.91
C ASP A 253 15.04 -16.61 9.28
N GLY A 254 15.50 -17.66 8.60
CA GLY A 254 14.64 -18.65 7.95
C GLY A 254 15.20 -19.04 6.58
N ASN A 255 14.54 -19.95 5.87
CA ASN A 255 14.99 -20.38 4.54
C ASN A 255 14.29 -19.54 3.47
N ASP A 256 14.92 -18.43 3.09
CA ASP A 256 14.26 -17.40 2.32
C ASP A 256 14.36 -17.64 0.81
N SER A 257 13.32 -17.25 0.08
CA SER A 257 13.28 -17.27 -1.38
C SER A 257 13.27 -15.85 -1.96
N ILE A 258 14.43 -15.39 -2.41
CA ILE A 258 14.64 -14.02 -2.88
C ILE A 258 14.80 -13.96 -4.40
N ALA A 259 13.91 -13.25 -5.08
CA ALA A 259 13.94 -13.01 -6.51
C ALA A 259 14.07 -11.51 -6.84
N VAL A 260 15.22 -11.11 -7.37
CA VAL A 260 15.48 -9.71 -7.76
C VAL A 260 15.81 -9.65 -9.25
N HIS A 261 15.04 -8.89 -10.03
CA HIS A 261 15.37 -8.75 -11.46
C HIS A 261 16.61 -7.86 -11.69
N THR A 262 16.78 -6.77 -10.94
CA THR A 262 18.02 -5.95 -11.03
C THR A 262 18.44 -5.37 -9.68
N ALA A 263 19.65 -5.70 -9.21
CA ALA A 263 20.32 -5.01 -8.12
C ALA A 263 21.36 -4.03 -8.68
N ALA A 264 21.20 -2.73 -8.41
CA ALA A 264 22.04 -1.67 -9.00
C ALA A 264 22.55 -0.66 -7.97
N ASN A 265 23.59 0.10 -8.34
CA ASN A 265 24.03 1.31 -7.63
C ASN A 265 24.32 1.07 -6.14
N GLY A 266 25.11 0.06 -5.81
CA GLY A 266 25.47 -0.27 -4.44
C GLY A 266 24.36 -0.99 -3.66
N SER A 267 23.37 -1.55 -4.35
CA SER A 267 22.32 -2.34 -3.67
C SER A 267 22.91 -3.61 -3.08
N VAL A 268 22.39 -4.00 -1.92
CA VAL A 268 22.74 -5.22 -1.20
C VAL A 268 21.52 -6.14 -1.20
N VAL A 269 21.74 -7.41 -1.53
CA VAL A 269 20.80 -8.51 -1.35
C VAL A 269 21.48 -9.51 -0.43
N ASP A 270 20.90 -9.79 0.72
CA ASP A 270 21.40 -10.71 1.75
C ASP A 270 20.30 -11.75 2.01
N GLY A 271 20.64 -13.03 2.05
CA GLY A 271 19.72 -14.09 2.45
C GLY A 271 19.46 -13.98 3.95
N GLY A 272 20.51 -14.12 4.75
CA GLY A 272 20.43 -13.94 6.20
C GLY A 272 20.91 -15.19 6.91
N LYS A 273 20.15 -15.71 7.87
CA LYS A 273 20.40 -17.03 8.47
C LYS A 273 19.43 -18.04 7.89
N GLY A 274 19.90 -19.22 7.54
CA GLY A 274 19.09 -20.30 6.99
C GLY A 274 19.63 -20.73 5.64
N ASP A 275 19.01 -21.74 5.03
CA ASP A 275 19.43 -22.26 3.73
C ASP A 275 18.68 -21.51 2.62
N ASP A 276 19.24 -20.38 2.16
CA ASP A 276 18.52 -19.43 1.33
C ASP A 276 18.59 -19.73 -0.16
N ARG A 277 17.58 -19.27 -0.90
CA ARG A 277 17.54 -19.34 -2.36
C ARG A 277 17.47 -17.95 -2.98
N LEU A 278 18.61 -17.50 -3.52
CA LEU A 278 18.74 -16.18 -4.14
C LEU A 278 18.82 -16.28 -5.66
N SER A 279 17.94 -15.58 -6.36
CA SER A 279 17.95 -15.44 -7.82
C SER A 279 17.98 -13.97 -8.22
N VAL A 280 19.17 -13.47 -8.60
CA VAL A 280 19.37 -12.08 -9.03
C VAL A 280 19.76 -12.01 -10.50
N GLN A 281 18.88 -11.52 -11.38
CA GLN A 281 19.17 -11.58 -12.84
C GLN A 281 20.29 -10.64 -13.25
N HIS A 282 20.33 -9.42 -12.73
CA HIS A 282 21.33 -8.42 -13.08
C HIS A 282 21.89 -7.73 -11.84
N VAL A 283 23.20 -7.83 -11.60
CA VAL A 283 23.91 -7.10 -10.56
C VAL A 283 24.92 -6.15 -11.21
N ARG A 284 24.79 -4.85 -10.93
CA ARG A 284 25.62 -3.79 -11.53
C ARG A 284 25.84 -2.60 -10.60
N GLY A 285 26.75 -1.71 -10.98
CA GLY A 285 27.07 -0.51 -10.21
C GLY A 285 27.49 -0.81 -8.77
N SER A 286 28.42 -1.73 -8.57
CA SER A 286 28.90 -2.17 -7.25
C SER A 286 27.83 -2.83 -6.35
N GLY A 287 26.90 -3.60 -6.94
CA GLY A 287 25.94 -4.37 -6.16
C GLY A 287 26.58 -5.57 -5.45
N LEU A 288 26.00 -5.98 -4.34
CA LEU A 288 26.46 -7.10 -3.52
C LEU A 288 25.31 -8.09 -3.32
N VAL A 289 25.58 -9.37 -3.54
CA VAL A 289 24.67 -10.48 -3.23
C VAL A 289 25.36 -11.40 -2.24
N ARG A 290 24.71 -11.74 -1.13
CA ARG A 290 25.22 -12.64 -0.10
C ARG A 290 24.16 -13.69 0.24
N GLY A 291 24.59 -14.93 0.43
CA GLY A 291 23.76 -15.99 1.00
C GLY A 291 23.57 -15.71 2.49
N GLY A 292 24.61 -15.93 3.27
CA GLY A 292 24.63 -15.58 4.68
C GLY A 292 25.10 -16.77 5.50
N ASP A 293 24.48 -17.01 6.65
CA ASP A 293 24.75 -18.20 7.46
C ASP A 293 23.88 -19.36 6.96
N GLY A 294 24.44 -20.37 6.29
CA GLY A 294 23.68 -21.56 5.89
C GLY A 294 24.22 -22.23 4.63
N GLU A 295 23.49 -23.20 4.09
CA GLU A 295 23.78 -23.80 2.78
C GLU A 295 22.99 -23.10 1.65
N ASP A 296 23.53 -21.96 1.19
CA ASP A 296 22.82 -21.09 0.26
C ASP A 296 22.92 -21.50 -1.21
N ALA A 297 21.81 -21.31 -1.93
CA ALA A 297 21.70 -21.48 -3.37
C ALA A 297 21.59 -20.12 -4.09
N ILE A 298 22.72 -19.60 -4.57
CA ILE A 298 22.78 -18.30 -5.26
C ILE A 298 22.91 -18.46 -6.78
N ASN A 299 21.94 -17.92 -7.52
CA ASN A 299 21.96 -17.82 -8.97
C ASN A 299 21.98 -16.36 -9.43
N VAL A 300 23.10 -15.94 -10.05
CA VAL A 300 23.23 -14.60 -10.62
C VAL A 300 23.39 -14.66 -12.14
N GLY A 301 22.52 -13.94 -12.86
CA GLY A 301 22.51 -13.94 -14.33
C GLY A 301 23.69 -13.17 -14.94
N THR A 302 23.82 -11.89 -14.63
CA THR A 302 24.94 -11.05 -15.11
C THR A 302 25.54 -10.22 -13.99
N LEU A 303 26.87 -10.22 -13.89
CA LEU A 303 27.66 -9.40 -12.97
C LEU A 303 28.46 -8.34 -13.75
N LYS A 304 28.34 -7.07 -13.36
CA LYS A 304 29.09 -5.95 -13.97
C LYS A 304 29.62 -4.98 -12.91
N GLU A 305 30.58 -4.15 -13.30
CA GLU A 305 30.96 -2.94 -12.57
C GLU A 305 31.29 -3.18 -11.09
N TYR A 306 32.28 -4.04 -10.81
CA TYR A 306 32.78 -4.37 -9.47
C TYR A 306 31.73 -4.99 -8.52
N SER A 307 30.67 -5.58 -9.07
CA SER A 307 29.68 -6.31 -8.26
C SER A 307 30.26 -7.59 -7.69
N MET A 308 29.77 -8.00 -6.52
CA MET A 308 30.27 -9.14 -5.75
C MET A 308 29.14 -10.12 -5.43
N VAL A 309 29.49 -11.40 -5.38
CA VAL A 309 28.64 -12.48 -4.86
C VAL A 309 29.45 -13.20 -3.79
N ASP A 310 28.86 -13.39 -2.62
CA ASP A 310 29.43 -14.11 -1.49
C ASP A 310 28.47 -15.23 -1.07
N GLY A 311 29.01 -16.42 -0.83
CA GLY A 311 28.19 -17.57 -0.46
C GLY A 311 27.88 -17.66 1.03
N GLY A 312 28.61 -16.93 1.87
CA GLY A 312 28.72 -17.25 3.30
C GLY A 312 30.01 -18.01 3.62
#